data_AF-A0A2U2M0L6-F1
#
_entry.id   AF-A0A2U2M0L6-F1
#
_cell.length_a   1.000
_cell.length_b   1.000
_cell.length_c   1.000
_cell.angle_alpha   90.00
_cell.angle_beta   90.00
_cell.angle_gamma   90.00
#
_symmetry.space_group_name_H-M   'P 1'
#
loop_
_entity.id
_entity.type
_entity.pdbx_description
1 polymer ?
#
loop_
_entity_poly.entity_id
_entity_poly.type
_entity_poly.pdbx_seq_one_letter_code
_entity_poly.pdbx_strand_id
1 'polypeptide(L)'
;MVEGKSDADKNEPKVPGDKVKVDDPNKLTEDEKSEVVKAVEDANKDEEGKSTLPEGSKVTVGDNGDVTVTYPDGSKDTIPGDKVVEGKSDAERRIKSAKGKSRDPTTNRR
;
A
#
# COMPACT_ATOMS: atom_id res chain seq x y z
N MET A 1 21.86 -2.12 -30.35
CA MET A 1 20.95 -2.57 -29.28
C MET A 1 19.57 -2.63 -29.91
N VAL A 2 18.91 -3.79 -29.90
CA VAL A 2 17.49 -3.79 -30.23
C VAL A 2 16.83 -3.16 -29.02
N GLU A 3 16.31 -1.95 -29.14
CA GLU A 3 15.35 -1.41 -28.18
C GLU A 3 14.08 -2.26 -28.30
N GLY A 4 14.14 -3.49 -27.78
CA GLY A 4 12.94 -4.25 -27.49
C GLY A 4 12.23 -3.46 -26.40
N LYS A 5 11.09 -2.85 -26.74
CA LYS A 5 10.21 -2.16 -25.79
C LYS A 5 10.05 -3.06 -24.56
N SER A 6 10.41 -2.55 -23.38
CA SER A 6 10.35 -3.29 -22.13
C SER A 6 8.89 -3.58 -21.76
N ASP A 7 8.68 -4.44 -20.77
CA ASP A 7 7.35 -4.63 -20.21
C ASP A 7 6.84 -3.35 -19.54
N ALA A 8 7.70 -2.56 -18.88
CA ALA A 8 7.33 -1.24 -18.35
C ALA A 8 6.87 -0.26 -19.45
N ASP A 9 7.42 -0.31 -20.67
CA ASP A 9 6.97 0.58 -21.76
C ASP A 9 5.59 0.22 -22.33
N LYS A 10 5.09 -0.99 -22.05
CA LYS A 10 3.83 -1.53 -22.61
C LYS A 10 2.71 -1.63 -21.59
N ASN A 11 3.06 -1.64 -20.31
CA ASN A 11 2.14 -1.81 -19.21
C ASN A 11 2.17 -0.55 -18.36
N GLU A 12 1.05 -0.25 -17.70
CA GLU A 12 0.99 0.83 -16.72
C GLU A 12 0.24 0.29 -15.51
N PRO A 13 0.89 0.14 -14.34
CA PRO A 13 0.20 -0.29 -13.13
C PRO A 13 -0.89 0.72 -12.75
N LYS A 14 -2.09 0.20 -12.50
CA LYS A 14 -3.21 1.01 -12.04
C LYS A 14 -2.95 1.49 -10.62
N VAL A 15 -3.25 2.76 -10.40
CA VAL A 15 -3.28 3.35 -9.06
C VAL A 15 -4.58 2.93 -8.37
N PRO A 16 -4.53 2.48 -7.10
CA PRO A 16 -5.71 2.28 -6.27
C PRO A 16 -6.63 3.51 -6.25
N GLY A 17 -7.94 3.28 -6.28
CA GLY A 17 -8.93 4.36 -6.19
C GLY A 17 -8.95 5.03 -4.81
N ASP A 18 -8.77 4.23 -3.76
CA ASP A 18 -8.72 4.68 -2.37
C ASP A 18 -7.31 4.58 -1.81
N LYS A 19 -6.90 5.58 -1.01
CA LYS A 19 -5.61 5.59 -0.34
C LYS A 19 -5.65 4.80 0.97
N VAL A 20 -4.57 4.08 1.24
CA VAL A 20 -4.37 3.38 2.51
C VAL A 20 -4.00 4.39 3.59
N LYS A 21 -4.72 4.35 4.72
CA LYS A 21 -4.52 5.27 5.84
C LYS A 21 -3.42 4.82 6.79
N VAL A 22 -2.30 5.53 6.78
CA VAL A 22 -1.10 5.17 7.54
C VAL A 22 -0.81 6.14 8.68
N ASP A 23 -0.12 5.67 9.72
CA ASP A 23 0.25 6.49 10.88
C ASP A 23 1.40 7.46 10.53
N ASP A 24 2.36 7.05 9.70
CA ASP A 24 3.42 7.92 9.15
C ASP A 24 3.68 7.60 7.66
N PRO A 25 3.27 8.48 6.72
CA PRO A 25 3.48 8.27 5.28
C PRO A 25 4.94 8.15 4.85
N ASN A 26 5.91 8.60 5.66
CA ASN A 26 7.33 8.49 5.34
C ASN A 26 7.98 7.24 5.96
N LYS A 27 7.24 6.50 6.79
CA LYS A 27 7.76 5.35 7.53
C LYS A 27 6.67 4.32 7.84
N LEU A 28 6.17 3.68 6.80
CA LEU A 28 5.19 2.61 6.90
C LEU A 28 5.71 1.43 7.73
N THR A 29 4.83 0.89 8.54
CA THR A 29 5.00 -0.41 9.20
C THR A 29 4.82 -1.57 8.21
N GLU A 30 5.26 -2.77 8.57
CA GLU A 30 5.08 -3.96 7.72
C GLU A 30 3.60 -4.26 7.43
N ASP A 31 2.73 -4.05 8.43
CA ASP A 31 1.28 -4.18 8.28
C ASP A 31 0.74 -3.18 7.26
N GLU A 32 1.13 -1.91 7.35
CA GLU A 32 0.71 -0.87 6.41
C GLU A 32 1.23 -1.13 4.99
N LYS A 33 2.47 -1.64 4.85
CA LYS A 33 3.00 -2.07 3.54
C LYS A 33 2.17 -3.21 2.95
N SER A 34 1.76 -4.18 3.77
CA SER A 34 0.90 -5.29 3.34
C SER A 34 -0.47 -4.79 2.86
N GLU A 35 -1.05 -3.80 3.55
CA GLU A 35 -2.29 -3.16 3.10
C GLU A 35 -2.12 -2.43 1.77
N VAL A 36 -1.00 -1.72 1.57
CA VAL A 36 -0.68 -1.06 0.29
C VAL A 36 -0.49 -2.08 -0.83
N VAL A 37 0.23 -3.19 -0.60
CA VAL A 37 0.38 -4.27 -1.59
C VAL A 37 -0.99 -4.78 -2.01
N LYS A 38 -1.87 -5.10 -1.05
CA LYS A 38 -3.22 -5.59 -1.36
C LYS A 38 -4.04 -4.59 -2.15
N ALA A 39 -4.03 -3.32 -1.76
CA ALA A 39 -4.76 -2.27 -2.47
C ALA A 39 -4.30 -2.15 -3.92
N VAL A 40 -2.99 -2.23 -4.16
CA VAL A 40 -2.42 -2.21 -5.52
C VAL A 40 -2.78 -3.46 -6.29
N GLU A 41 -2.64 -4.65 -5.70
CA GLU A 41 -3.02 -5.91 -6.33
C GLU A 41 -4.51 -5.92 -6.70
N ASP A 42 -5.39 -5.45 -5.83
CA ASP A 42 -6.83 -5.34 -6.07
C ASP A 42 -7.16 -4.35 -7.19
N ALA A 43 -6.50 -3.18 -7.21
CA ALA A 43 -6.67 -2.19 -8.27
C ALA A 43 -6.20 -2.71 -9.65
N ASN A 44 -5.27 -3.66 -9.63
CA ASN A 44 -4.71 -4.30 -10.82
C ASN A 44 -5.33 -5.68 -11.08
N LYS A 45 -6.60 -5.89 -10.70
CA LYS A 45 -7.39 -7.04 -11.14
C LYS A 45 -8.35 -6.65 -12.28
N ASP A 46 -8.70 -7.65 -13.09
CA ASP A 46 -9.84 -7.58 -14.02
C ASP A 46 -11.15 -7.91 -13.28
N GLU A 47 -12.26 -7.89 -14.03
CA GLU A 47 -13.59 -8.19 -13.46
C GLU A 47 -13.73 -9.64 -12.96
N GLU A 48 -12.84 -10.54 -13.39
CA GLU A 48 -12.78 -11.94 -12.92
C GLU A 48 -11.85 -12.12 -11.70
N GLY A 49 -11.21 -11.04 -11.24
CA GLY A 49 -10.27 -11.06 -10.12
C GLY A 49 -8.86 -11.53 -10.48
N LYS A 50 -8.52 -11.64 -11.78
CA LYS A 50 -7.16 -11.99 -12.23
C LYS A 50 -6.31 -10.74 -12.37
N SER A 51 -5.02 -10.86 -12.07
CA SER A 51 -4.06 -9.77 -12.24
C SER A 51 -4.01 -9.30 -13.70
N THR A 52 -4.10 -7.99 -13.91
CA THR A 52 -3.84 -7.30 -15.18
C THR A 52 -2.36 -6.97 -15.37
N LEU A 53 -1.52 -7.15 -14.34
CA LEU A 53 -0.07 -7.09 -14.49
C LEU A 53 0.44 -8.35 -15.22
N PRO A 54 1.53 -8.24 -16.00
CA PRO A 54 2.20 -9.38 -16.61
C PRO A 54 2.48 -10.49 -15.60
N GLU A 55 2.30 -11.74 -16.00
CA GLU A 55 2.56 -12.90 -15.13
C GLU A 55 4.02 -12.92 -14.66
N GLY A 56 4.24 -13.14 -13.36
CA GLY A 56 5.57 -13.10 -12.74
C GLY A 56 6.03 -11.70 -12.29
N SER A 57 5.20 -10.66 -12.50
CA SER A 57 5.44 -9.35 -11.91
C SER A 57 5.44 -9.41 -10.38
N LYS A 58 6.26 -8.57 -9.74
CA LYS A 58 6.37 -8.47 -8.29
C LYS A 58 6.07 -7.06 -7.83
N VAL A 59 5.22 -6.93 -6.82
CA VAL A 59 4.89 -5.65 -6.18
C VAL A 59 5.67 -5.53 -4.87
N THR A 60 6.34 -4.40 -4.67
CA THR A 60 7.07 -4.09 -3.43
C THR A 60 6.76 -2.66 -2.98
N VAL A 61 6.83 -2.40 -1.68
CA VAL A 61 6.49 -1.09 -1.09
C VAL A 61 7.66 -0.57 -0.26
N GLY A 62 8.10 0.64 -0.58
CA GLY A 62 9.12 1.38 0.16
C GLY A 62 8.61 1.89 1.51
N ASP A 63 9.52 2.37 2.36
CA ASP A 63 9.15 2.93 3.68
C ASP A 63 8.25 4.17 3.55
N ASN A 64 8.37 4.92 2.46
CA ASN A 64 7.57 6.10 2.14
C ASN A 64 6.27 5.78 1.36
N GLY A 65 5.94 4.49 1.22
CA GLY A 65 4.76 4.06 0.47
C GLY A 65 4.94 4.01 -1.05
N ASP A 66 6.10 4.37 -1.61
CA ASP A 66 6.35 4.19 -3.05
C ASP A 66 6.22 2.71 -3.42
N VAL A 67 5.41 2.43 -4.43
CA VAL A 67 5.17 1.07 -4.91
C VAL A 67 6.01 0.84 -6.15
N THR A 68 6.87 -0.17 -6.11
CA THR A 68 7.62 -0.61 -7.28
C THR A 68 7.05 -1.91 -7.82
N VAL A 69 6.64 -1.90 -9.09
CA VAL A 69 6.28 -3.10 -9.85
C VAL A 69 7.51 -3.51 -10.65
N THR A 70 8.06 -4.69 -10.38
CA THR A 70 9.17 -5.28 -11.14
C THR A 70 8.61 -6.35 -12.07
N TYR A 71 8.82 -6.16 -13.37
CA TYR A 71 8.39 -7.10 -14.41
C TYR A 71 9.39 -8.27 -14.58
N PRO A 72 8.98 -9.37 -15.23
CA PRO A 72 9.86 -10.53 -15.46
C PRO A 72 11.14 -10.20 -16.25
N ASP A 73 11.08 -9.21 -17.14
CA ASP A 73 12.24 -8.71 -17.91
C ASP A 73 13.20 -7.83 -17.07
N GLY A 74 12.85 -7.54 -15.80
CA GLY A 74 13.61 -6.74 -14.86
C GLY A 74 13.35 -5.23 -14.94
N SER A 75 12.58 -4.78 -15.94
CA SER A 75 12.08 -3.40 -16.02
C SER A 75 11.13 -3.10 -14.85
N LYS A 76 10.92 -1.82 -14.56
CA LYS A 76 10.18 -1.40 -13.38
C LYS A 76 9.32 -0.18 -13.66
N ASP A 77 8.16 -0.19 -13.04
CA ASP A 77 7.33 0.99 -12.86
C ASP A 77 7.22 1.36 -11.39
N THR A 78 6.97 2.64 -11.13
CA THR A 78 6.81 3.19 -9.79
C THR A 78 5.50 3.96 -9.69
N ILE A 79 4.66 3.58 -8.72
CA ILE A 79 3.53 4.38 -8.29
C ILE A 79 3.98 5.19 -7.07
N PRO A 80 3.99 6.53 -7.15
CA PRO A 80 4.36 7.39 -6.03
C PRO A 80 3.50 7.16 -4.78
N GLY A 81 4.15 7.16 -3.61
CA GLY A 81 3.52 6.94 -2.30
C GLY A 81 2.36 7.87 -2.02
N ASP A 82 2.48 9.15 -2.42
CA ASP A 82 1.42 10.15 -2.24
C ASP A 82 0.13 9.83 -3.03
N LYS A 83 0.18 8.95 -4.03
CA LYS A 83 -1.00 8.45 -4.73
C LYS A 83 -1.67 7.26 -4.04
N VAL A 84 -0.95 6.53 -3.19
CA VAL A 84 -1.40 5.27 -2.58
C VAL A 84 -1.65 5.35 -1.09
N VAL A 85 -0.96 6.24 -0.38
CA VAL A 85 -1.10 6.41 1.08
C VAL A 85 -1.54 7.81 1.47
N GLU A 86 -2.25 7.88 2.58
CA GLU A 86 -2.62 9.12 3.24
C GLU A 86 -2.35 9.00 4.74
N GLY A 87 -1.76 10.05 5.32
CA GLY A 87 -1.54 10.10 6.76
C GLY A 87 -2.86 10.22 7.50
N LYS A 88 -3.08 9.39 8.52
CA LYS A 88 -4.23 9.53 9.44
C LYS A 88 -4.24 10.91 10.05
N SER A 89 -5.44 11.49 10.16
CA SER A 89 -5.65 12.73 10.92
C SER A 89 -5.27 12.52 12.40
N ASP A 90 -4.97 13.63 13.09
CA ASP A 90 -4.64 13.59 14.52
C ASP A 90 -5.77 12.95 15.37
N ALA A 91 -7.02 13.21 14.98
CA ALA A 91 -8.20 12.62 15.60
C ALA A 91 -8.23 11.09 15.46
N GLU A 92 -7.92 10.55 14.26
CA GLU A 92 -7.89 9.11 14.02
C GLU A 92 -6.75 8.41 14.77
N ARG A 93 -5.57 9.05 14.84
CA ARG A 93 -4.43 8.53 15.62
C ARG A 93 -4.78 8.41 17.11
N ARG A 94 -5.54 9.38 17.64
CA ARG A 94 -5.91 9.43 19.06
C ARG A 94 -6.90 8.32 19.46
N ILE A 95 -7.73 7.82 18.55
CA ILE A 95 -8.70 6.75 18.83
C ILE A 95 -8.01 5.41 19.12
N LYS A 96 -6.94 5.04 18.40
CA LYS A 96 -6.16 3.82 18.68
C LYS A 96 -5.51 3.85 20.07
N SER A 97 -4.96 4.99 20.48
CA SER A 97 -4.34 5.16 21.81
C SER A 97 -5.33 5.00 22.97
N ALA A 98 -6.62 5.27 22.76
CA ALA A 98 -7.65 5.14 23.79
C ALA A 98 -8.09 3.67 24.03
N LYS A 99 -7.98 2.80 23.02
CA LYS A 99 -8.41 1.38 23.14
C LYS A 99 -7.48 0.54 24.04
N GLY A 100 -6.26 1.00 24.31
CA GLY A 100 -5.31 0.38 25.25
C GLY A 100 -5.45 0.80 26.71
N LYS A 101 -6.33 1.78 27.04
CA LYS A 101 -6.60 2.20 28.42
C LYS A 101 -8.04 1.86 28.81
N SER A 102 -8.39 0.57 28.79
CA SER A 102 -9.42 0.10 29.71
C SER A 102 -8.84 0.22 31.10
N ARG A 103 -9.01 1.39 31.73
CA ARG A 103 -8.85 1.54 33.17
C ARG A 103 -9.89 0.61 33.77
N ASP A 104 -9.44 -0.50 34.32
CA ASP A 104 -10.21 -1.33 35.23
C ASP A 104 -10.90 -0.39 36.23
N PRO A 105 -12.24 -0.29 36.26
CA PRO A 105 -12.92 0.44 37.31
C PRO A 105 -12.84 -0.44 38.55
N THR A 106 -11.68 -0.44 39.21
CA THR A 106 -11.53 -1.02 40.54
C THR A 106 -12.59 -0.36 41.41
N THR A 107 -13.60 -1.16 41.72
CA THR A 107 -14.71 -0.80 42.59
C THR A 107 -14.12 -0.51 43.96
N ASN A 108 -13.90 0.77 44.27
CA ASN A 108 -13.59 1.23 45.62
C ASN A 108 -14.67 2.22 46.04
N ARG A 109 -15.77 1.68 46.55
CA ARG A 109 -16.76 2.42 47.34
C ARG A 109 -16.76 1.77 48.72
N ARG A 110 -15.94 2.32 49.62
CA ARG A 110 -16.15 2.23 51.07
C ARG A 110 -16.72 3.55 51.54
#